data_AF-A0A9P8FAG7-F1
#
_entry.id   AF-A0A9P8FAG7-F1
#
_cell.length_a   1.000
_cell.length_b   1.000
_cell.length_c   1.000
_cell.angle_alpha   90.00
_cell.angle_beta   90.00
_cell.angle_gamma   90.00
#
_symmetry.space_group_name_H-M   'P 1'
#
loop_
_entity.id
_entity.type
_entity.pdbx_description
1 polymer ?
#
loop_
_entity_poly.entity_id
_entity_poly.type
_entity_poly.pdbx_seq_one_letter_code
_entity_poly.pdbx_strand_id
1 'polypeptide(L)'
;DCVMLSGETAKGNYPKESVTIMHETCLLAEVAIPYVNAFDELRRLAPIPVPTTESCAMAAVSASLEQNAGAILVLSTSGNTARLISKYRPVCPIIMVSRNSRATRYSHLYRGVWPFHYPEQKPDFKQVSWQEDVDKRLRWGIKHAIDLGILTKGDPVVTVQGWRGGMGHTNTLRIVPAEPEDLGLDLEA
;
A
#
# COMPACT_ATOMS: atom_id res chain seq x y z
N ASP A 1 -14.02 -5.69 -2.73
CA ASP A 1 -12.63 -5.56 -3.20
C ASP A 1 -12.52 -5.57 -4.72
N CYS A 2 -13.26 -6.43 -5.43
CA CYS A 2 -13.26 -6.44 -6.90
C CYS A 2 -14.68 -6.48 -7.47
N VAL A 3 -14.83 -5.90 -8.66
CA VAL A 3 -15.97 -6.08 -9.57
C VAL A 3 -15.43 -6.70 -10.87
N MET A 4 -16.26 -7.44 -11.59
CA MET A 4 -15.84 -8.20 -12.77
C MET A 4 -16.82 -7.99 -13.92
N LEU A 5 -16.27 -7.78 -15.11
CA LEU A 5 -17.01 -7.82 -16.37
C LEU A 5 -16.89 -9.23 -16.95
N SER A 6 -18.00 -9.77 -17.45
CA SER A 6 -18.09 -11.11 -18.03
C SER A 6 -18.32 -11.02 -19.54
N GLY A 7 -19.57 -11.10 -19.98
CA GLY A 7 -19.92 -11.05 -21.41
C GLY A 7 -19.66 -9.69 -22.04
N GLU A 8 -19.68 -8.64 -21.22
CA GLU A 8 -19.48 -7.24 -21.59
C GLU A 8 -18.12 -7.04 -22.28
N THR A 9 -17.06 -7.66 -21.76
CA THR A 9 -15.71 -7.58 -22.33
C THR A 9 -15.34 -8.80 -23.17
N ALA A 10 -15.93 -9.97 -22.89
CA ALA A 10 -15.59 -11.20 -23.61
C ALA A 10 -16.14 -11.24 -25.05
N LYS A 11 -17.32 -10.66 -25.29
CA LYS A 11 -17.98 -10.66 -26.61
C LYS A 11 -18.82 -9.42 -26.91
N GLY A 12 -18.83 -8.43 -26.02
CA GLY A 12 -19.60 -7.21 -26.21
C GLY A 12 -19.02 -6.33 -27.33
N ASN A 13 -19.87 -5.50 -27.93
CA ASN A 13 -19.45 -4.57 -28.99
C ASN A 13 -18.68 -3.35 -28.44
N TYR A 14 -18.73 -3.10 -27.13
CA TYR A 14 -18.15 -1.92 -26.46
C TYR A 14 -17.33 -2.30 -25.21
N PRO A 15 -16.28 -3.15 -25.35
CA PRO A 15 -15.53 -3.66 -24.21
C PRO A 15 -14.71 -2.56 -23.50
N LYS A 16 -14.20 -1.58 -24.25
CA LYS A 16 -13.42 -0.45 -23.70
C LYS A 16 -14.33 0.43 -22.85
N GLU A 17 -15.48 0.80 -23.39
CA GLU A 17 -16.47 1.66 -22.74
C GLU A 17 -17.02 0.99 -21.48
N SER A 18 -17.22 -0.34 -21.52
CA SER A 18 -17.64 -1.13 -20.35
C SER A 18 -16.63 -1.05 -19.20
N VAL A 19 -15.33 -1.10 -19.51
CA VAL A 19 -14.27 -0.93 -18.49
C VAL A 19 -14.20 0.52 -18.02
N THR A 20 -14.32 1.49 -18.93
CA THR A 20 -14.30 2.93 -18.59
C THR A 20 -15.44 3.29 -17.63
N ILE A 21 -16.68 2.88 -17.94
CA ILE A 21 -17.83 3.20 -17.09
C ILE A 21 -17.74 2.50 -15.73
N MET A 22 -17.23 1.27 -15.68
CA MET A 22 -16.97 0.58 -14.42
C MET A 22 -15.93 1.34 -13.58
N HIS A 23 -14.84 1.78 -14.19
CA HIS A 23 -13.80 2.56 -13.51
C HIS A 23 -14.36 3.87 -12.93
N GLU A 24 -15.06 4.67 -13.73
CA GLU A 24 -15.67 5.94 -13.30
C GLU A 24 -16.71 5.72 -12.18
N THR A 25 -17.53 4.67 -12.30
CA THR A 25 -18.50 4.31 -11.27
C THR A 25 -17.82 3.93 -9.94
N CYS A 26 -16.75 3.12 -10.00
CA CYS A 26 -15.99 2.75 -8.82
C CYS A 26 -15.35 3.97 -8.13
N LEU A 27 -14.79 4.91 -8.88
CA LEU A 27 -14.22 6.14 -8.32
C LEU A 27 -15.29 6.95 -7.57
N LEU A 28 -16.46 7.15 -8.17
CA LEU A 28 -17.56 7.87 -7.52
C LEU A 28 -18.06 7.15 -6.27
N ALA A 29 -18.22 5.82 -6.34
CA ALA A 29 -18.63 5.01 -5.20
C ALA A 29 -17.61 5.05 -4.06
N GLU A 30 -16.31 5.16 -4.37
CA GLU A 30 -15.22 5.24 -3.39
C GLU A 30 -15.19 6.56 -2.63
N VAL A 31 -15.56 7.67 -3.26
CA VAL A 31 -15.65 8.98 -2.61
C VAL A 31 -16.78 9.04 -1.58
N ALA A 32 -17.86 8.29 -1.79
CA ALA A 32 -19.03 8.29 -0.91
C ALA A 32 -18.86 7.45 0.38
N ILE A 33 -17.72 6.80 0.57
CA ILE A 33 -17.49 5.91 1.72
C ILE A 33 -17.17 6.73 2.98
N PRO A 34 -17.85 6.49 4.11
CA PRO A 34 -17.49 7.10 5.39
C PRO A 34 -16.28 6.38 5.99
N TYR A 35 -15.09 6.60 5.45
CA TYR A 35 -13.88 5.83 5.77
C TYR A 35 -13.51 5.83 7.26
N VAL A 36 -13.66 6.96 7.95
CA VAL A 36 -13.39 7.05 9.40
C VAL A 36 -14.31 6.12 10.18
N ASN A 37 -15.62 6.15 9.90
CA ASN A 37 -16.59 5.26 10.54
C ASN A 37 -16.34 3.79 10.19
N ALA A 38 -16.02 3.50 8.91
CA ALA A 38 -15.70 2.15 8.46
C ALA A 38 -14.47 1.59 9.18
N PHE A 39 -13.40 2.38 9.29
CA PHE A 39 -12.18 2.01 10.03
C PHE A 39 -12.51 1.67 11.48
N ASP A 40 -13.23 2.54 12.17
CA ASP A 40 -13.60 2.37 13.57
C ASP A 40 -14.45 1.12 13.81
N GLU A 41 -15.43 0.86 12.94
CA GLU A 41 -16.27 -0.34 13.03
C GLU A 41 -15.45 -1.62 12.80
N LEU A 42 -14.66 -1.66 11.73
CA LEU A 42 -13.82 -2.80 11.39
C LEU A 42 -12.79 -3.11 12.49
N ARG A 43 -12.22 -2.07 13.11
CA ARG A 43 -11.30 -2.19 14.24
C ARG A 43 -12.00 -2.72 15.50
N ARG A 44 -13.21 -2.22 15.82
CA ARG A 44 -14.00 -2.68 16.99
C ARG A 44 -14.42 -4.14 16.88
N LEU A 45 -14.68 -4.64 15.68
CA LEU A 45 -15.06 -6.03 15.43
C LEU A 45 -13.88 -7.01 15.47
N ALA A 46 -12.64 -6.52 15.46
CA ALA A 46 -11.46 -7.39 15.52
C ALA A 46 -11.29 -8.01 16.93
N PRO A 47 -10.88 -9.28 17.02
CA PRO A 47 -10.65 -9.94 18.31
C PRO A 47 -9.49 -9.29 19.06
N ILE A 48 -9.51 -9.30 20.39
CA ILE A 48 -8.42 -8.78 21.22
C ILE A 48 -7.81 -9.96 22.01
N PRO A 49 -6.49 -10.20 21.91
CA PRO A 49 -5.50 -9.48 21.11
C PRO A 49 -5.49 -9.92 19.63
N VAL A 50 -5.16 -8.99 18.72
CA VAL A 50 -4.80 -9.30 17.32
C VAL A 50 -3.29 -9.57 17.18
N PRO A 51 -2.85 -10.26 16.11
CA PRO A 51 -1.43 -10.43 15.80
C PRO A 51 -0.70 -9.10 15.55
N THR A 52 0.61 -9.04 15.82
CA THR A 52 1.44 -7.82 15.69
C THR A 52 1.32 -7.12 14.34
N THR A 53 1.33 -7.88 13.23
CA THR A 53 1.19 -7.29 11.89
C THR A 53 -0.17 -6.65 11.67
N GLU A 54 -1.23 -7.19 12.29
CA GLU A 54 -2.56 -6.61 12.22
C GLU A 54 -2.67 -5.35 13.10
N SER A 55 -2.09 -5.35 14.30
CA SER A 55 -1.97 -4.13 15.11
C SER A 55 -1.23 -3.01 14.37
N CYS A 56 -0.12 -3.36 13.68
CA CYS A 56 0.66 -2.42 12.88
C CYS A 56 -0.15 -1.90 11.68
N ALA A 57 -0.96 -2.75 11.04
CA ALA A 57 -1.85 -2.34 9.95
C ALA A 57 -2.93 -1.36 10.45
N MET A 58 -3.56 -1.62 11.60
CA MET A 58 -4.52 -0.68 12.21
C MET A 58 -3.86 0.66 12.52
N ALA A 59 -2.66 0.63 13.12
CA ALA A 59 -1.90 1.84 13.44
C ALA A 59 -1.53 2.65 12.19
N ALA A 60 -1.16 1.96 11.09
CA ALA A 60 -0.87 2.61 9.82
C ALA A 60 -2.09 3.32 9.22
N VAL A 61 -3.27 2.69 9.28
CA VAL A 61 -4.50 3.34 8.81
C VAL A 61 -4.88 4.52 9.71
N SER A 62 -4.77 4.41 11.03
CA SER A 62 -5.00 5.54 11.96
C SER A 62 -4.08 6.72 11.63
N ALA A 63 -2.77 6.46 11.53
CA ALA A 63 -1.78 7.49 11.20
C ALA A 63 -2.05 8.14 9.83
N SER A 64 -2.52 7.35 8.84
CA SER A 64 -2.85 7.88 7.51
C SER A 64 -4.04 8.85 7.54
N LEU A 65 -5.02 8.61 8.42
CA LEU A 65 -6.17 9.50 8.61
C LEU A 65 -5.75 10.77 9.34
N GLU A 66 -4.93 10.65 10.39
CA GLU A 66 -4.45 11.78 11.21
C GLU A 66 -3.54 12.74 10.42
N GLN A 67 -2.68 12.21 9.56
CA GLN A 67 -1.77 13.01 8.72
C GLN A 67 -2.39 13.46 7.40
N ASN A 68 -3.60 13.00 7.07
CA ASN A 68 -4.15 13.10 5.71
C ASN A 68 -3.10 12.63 4.67
N ALA A 69 -2.51 11.46 4.92
CA ALA A 69 -1.37 10.96 4.17
C ALA A 69 -1.71 10.74 2.69
N GLY A 70 -0.77 11.06 1.80
CA GLY A 70 -0.92 10.82 0.36
C GLY A 70 -0.91 9.32 0.02
N ALA A 71 -0.22 8.51 0.81
CA ALA A 71 -0.23 7.05 0.67
C ALA A 71 0.22 6.31 1.94
N ILE A 72 -0.14 5.02 2.01
CA ILE A 72 0.56 4.04 2.85
C ILE A 72 1.48 3.22 1.94
N LEU A 73 2.80 3.26 2.17
CA LEU A 73 3.75 2.42 1.45
C LEU A 73 4.15 1.22 2.30
N VAL A 74 3.87 0.01 1.84
CA VAL A 74 4.13 -1.24 2.55
C VAL A 74 5.11 -2.14 1.79
N LEU A 75 6.12 -2.65 2.50
CA LEU A 75 7.02 -3.68 1.99
C LEU A 75 6.46 -5.06 2.34
N SER A 76 6.06 -5.87 1.35
CA SER A 76 5.46 -7.18 1.62
C SER A 76 5.84 -8.24 0.59
N THR A 77 6.37 -9.39 1.03
CA THR A 77 6.74 -10.50 0.13
C THR A 77 5.55 -11.42 -0.19
N SER A 78 4.62 -11.60 0.76
CA SER A 78 3.43 -12.45 0.60
C SER A 78 2.15 -11.65 0.36
N GLY A 79 2.21 -10.32 0.34
CA GLY A 79 1.03 -9.46 0.23
C GLY A 79 0.14 -9.45 1.47
N ASN A 80 0.41 -10.28 2.50
CA ASN A 80 -0.44 -10.36 3.68
C ASN A 80 -0.50 -9.03 4.47
N THR A 81 0.62 -8.30 4.54
CA THR A 81 0.63 -6.99 5.19
C THR A 81 -0.26 -5.99 4.45
N ALA A 82 -0.15 -5.92 3.11
CA ALA A 82 -0.99 -5.05 2.29
C ALA A 82 -2.47 -5.43 2.40
N ARG A 83 -2.78 -6.73 2.43
CA ARG A 83 -4.15 -7.24 2.67
C ARG A 83 -4.70 -6.81 4.03
N LEU A 84 -3.89 -6.85 5.09
CA LEU A 84 -4.30 -6.42 6.42
C LEU A 84 -4.52 -4.91 6.49
N ILE A 85 -3.70 -4.10 5.81
CA ILE A 85 -3.94 -2.65 5.70
C ILE A 85 -5.24 -2.40 4.92
N SER A 86 -5.43 -3.08 3.78
CA SER A 86 -6.63 -3.00 2.95
C SER A 86 -7.91 -3.38 3.71
N LYS A 87 -7.83 -4.37 4.62
CA LYS A 87 -8.95 -4.76 5.49
C LYS A 87 -9.53 -3.55 6.22
N TYR A 88 -8.70 -2.62 6.67
CA TYR A 88 -9.07 -1.46 7.48
C TYR A 88 -9.42 -0.22 6.65
N ARG A 89 -9.46 -0.33 5.31
CA ARG A 89 -10.01 0.68 4.39
C ARG A 89 -9.45 2.09 4.62
N PRO A 90 -8.12 2.32 4.45
CA PRO A 90 -7.61 3.68 4.41
C PRO A 90 -8.22 4.47 3.25
N VAL A 91 -8.31 5.79 3.40
CA VAL A 91 -8.74 6.72 2.33
C VAL A 91 -7.69 6.77 1.21
N CYS A 92 -6.42 6.84 1.59
CA CYS A 92 -5.29 6.93 0.67
C CYS A 92 -4.92 5.57 0.04
N PRO A 93 -4.25 5.56 -1.13
CA PRO A 93 -3.76 4.34 -1.77
C PRO A 93 -2.72 3.60 -0.91
N ILE A 94 -2.69 2.28 -1.05
CA ILE A 94 -1.72 1.39 -0.41
C ILE A 94 -0.70 0.93 -1.46
N ILE A 95 0.46 1.56 -1.48
CA ILE A 95 1.55 1.18 -2.39
C ILE A 95 2.27 -0.04 -1.81
N MET A 96 2.09 -1.20 -2.43
CA MET A 96 2.77 -2.43 -2.02
C MET A 96 4.02 -2.66 -2.87
N VAL A 97 5.20 -2.54 -2.28
CA VAL A 97 6.46 -2.87 -2.97
C VAL A 97 6.87 -4.31 -2.66
N SER A 98 7.12 -5.10 -3.70
CA SER A 98 7.52 -6.51 -3.55
C SER A 98 8.45 -6.98 -4.66
N ARG A 99 9.39 -7.87 -4.32
CA ARG A 99 10.20 -8.63 -5.28
C ARG A 99 9.48 -9.88 -5.79
N ASN A 100 8.35 -10.24 -5.19
CA ASN A 100 7.61 -11.45 -5.55
C ASN A 100 6.56 -11.11 -6.61
N SER A 101 6.87 -11.40 -7.87
CA SER A 101 5.97 -11.14 -9.01
C SER A 101 4.61 -11.82 -8.89
N ARG A 102 4.53 -12.99 -8.22
CA ARG A 102 3.24 -13.64 -7.96
C ARG A 102 2.42 -12.84 -6.97
N ALA A 103 3.06 -12.34 -5.91
CA ALA A 103 2.40 -11.51 -4.91
C ALA A 103 1.91 -10.19 -5.46
N THR A 104 2.69 -9.53 -6.32
CA THR A 104 2.22 -8.30 -6.96
C THR A 104 0.97 -8.54 -7.81
N ARG A 105 0.94 -9.62 -8.62
CA ARG A 105 -0.22 -9.96 -9.46
C ARG A 105 -1.50 -10.23 -8.67
N TYR A 106 -1.46 -11.09 -7.65
CA TYR A 106 -2.69 -11.38 -6.90
C TYR A 106 -3.09 -10.26 -5.93
N SER A 107 -2.20 -9.32 -5.61
CA SER A 107 -2.53 -8.23 -4.68
C SER A 107 -3.48 -7.19 -5.27
N HIS A 108 -3.72 -7.21 -6.59
CA HIS A 108 -4.84 -6.51 -7.21
C HIS A 108 -6.22 -6.97 -6.68
N LEU A 109 -6.30 -8.12 -6.01
CA LEU A 109 -7.53 -8.59 -5.34
C LEU A 109 -7.86 -7.82 -4.06
N TYR A 110 -6.97 -6.95 -3.58
CA TYR A 110 -7.15 -6.21 -2.33
C TYR A 110 -7.45 -4.76 -2.65
N ARG A 111 -8.60 -4.25 -2.16
CA ARG A 111 -9.02 -2.88 -2.45
C ARG A 111 -7.97 -1.86 -2.00
N GLY A 112 -7.72 -0.85 -2.84
CA GLY A 112 -6.79 0.23 -2.54
C GLY A 112 -5.30 -0.15 -2.68
N VAL A 113 -4.98 -1.42 -2.94
CA VAL A 113 -3.59 -1.85 -3.13
C VAL A 113 -3.11 -1.58 -4.56
N TRP A 114 -2.02 -0.84 -4.66
CA TRP A 114 -1.25 -0.59 -5.87
C TRP A 114 0.06 -1.40 -5.80
N PRO A 115 0.11 -2.61 -6.40
CA PRO A 115 1.27 -3.47 -6.29
C PRO A 115 2.38 -3.06 -7.26
N PHE A 116 3.55 -2.74 -6.72
CA PHE A 116 4.77 -2.45 -7.47
C PHE A 116 5.77 -3.60 -7.37
N HIS A 117 6.20 -4.09 -8.52
CA HIS A 117 7.25 -5.09 -8.62
C HIS A 117 8.62 -4.42 -8.58
N TYR A 118 9.32 -4.58 -7.46
CA TYR A 118 10.66 -4.03 -7.29
C TYR A 118 11.65 -4.77 -8.20
N PRO A 119 12.38 -4.06 -9.09
CA PRO A 119 13.14 -4.70 -10.17
C PRO A 119 14.43 -5.36 -9.69
N GLU A 120 15.01 -4.92 -8.57
CA GLU A 120 16.30 -5.44 -8.12
C GLU A 120 16.14 -6.71 -7.29
N GLN A 121 17.12 -7.61 -7.44
CA GLN A 121 17.18 -8.86 -6.69
C GLN A 121 17.39 -8.61 -5.19
N LYS A 122 17.08 -9.64 -4.40
CA LYS A 122 17.34 -9.63 -2.95
C LYS A 122 18.86 -9.65 -2.73
N PRO A 123 19.44 -8.66 -2.03
CA PRO A 123 20.88 -8.64 -1.79
C PRO A 123 21.30 -9.73 -0.79
N ASP A 124 22.61 -9.97 -0.72
CA ASP A 124 23.20 -10.74 0.37
C ASP A 124 23.26 -9.87 1.64
N PHE A 125 22.41 -10.20 2.63
CA PHE A 125 22.34 -9.50 3.90
C PHE A 125 23.54 -9.73 4.83
N LYS A 126 24.53 -10.54 4.40
CA LYS A 126 25.85 -10.55 5.04
C LYS A 126 26.72 -9.36 4.65
N GLN A 127 26.42 -8.74 3.51
CA GLN A 127 27.20 -7.64 2.93
C GLN A 127 26.46 -6.31 2.99
N VAL A 128 25.13 -6.34 2.87
CA VAL A 128 24.27 -5.16 2.87
C VAL A 128 23.40 -5.15 4.13
N SER A 129 23.29 -3.99 4.78
CA SER A 129 22.39 -3.83 5.92
C SER A 129 20.93 -4.01 5.49
N TRP A 130 20.13 -4.71 6.31
CA TRP A 130 18.69 -4.84 6.07
C TRP A 130 18.01 -3.48 5.93
N GLN A 131 18.42 -2.51 6.73
CA GLN A 131 17.83 -1.17 6.75
C GLN A 131 18.14 -0.40 5.46
N GLU A 132 19.34 -0.56 4.91
CA GLU A 132 19.73 0.06 3.64
C GLU A 132 18.87 -0.46 2.48
N ASP A 133 18.65 -1.77 2.39
CA ASP A 133 17.76 -2.38 1.38
C ASP A 133 16.29 -1.97 1.56
N VAL A 134 15.86 -1.77 2.80
CA VAL A 134 14.53 -1.27 3.13
C VAL A 134 14.37 0.17 2.62
N ASP A 135 15.28 1.07 2.97
CA ASP A 135 15.20 2.48 2.57
C ASP A 135 15.33 2.65 1.06
N LYS A 136 16.16 1.81 0.40
CA LYS A 136 16.23 1.76 -1.07
C LYS A 136 14.87 1.42 -1.70
N ARG A 137 14.17 0.41 -1.17
CA ARG A 137 12.84 0.01 -1.66
C ARG A 137 11.76 1.05 -1.39
N LEU A 138 11.81 1.74 -0.25
CA LEU A 138 10.90 2.84 0.07
C LEU A 138 11.09 4.01 -0.89
N ARG A 139 12.34 4.48 -1.04
CA ARG A 139 12.68 5.57 -1.97
C ARG A 139 12.26 5.28 -3.40
N TRP A 140 12.54 4.06 -3.88
CA TRP A 140 12.08 3.63 -5.20
C TRP A 140 10.56 3.62 -5.32
N GLY A 141 9.84 3.11 -4.31
CA GLY A 141 8.38 3.06 -4.32
C GLY A 141 7.73 4.45 -4.31
N ILE A 142 8.27 5.38 -3.52
CA ILE A 142 7.85 6.78 -3.49
C ILE A 142 8.10 7.43 -4.84
N LYS A 143 9.32 7.31 -5.38
CA LYS A 143 9.66 7.85 -6.70
C LYS A 143 8.71 7.34 -7.78
N HIS A 144 8.49 6.03 -7.82
CA HIS A 144 7.63 5.42 -8.84
C HIS A 144 6.18 5.87 -8.69
N ALA A 145 5.67 6.06 -7.47
CA ALA A 145 4.34 6.60 -7.23
C ALA A 145 4.20 8.06 -7.69
N ILE A 146 5.24 8.88 -7.48
CA ILE A 146 5.30 10.27 -7.99
C ILE A 146 5.31 10.27 -9.52
N ASP A 147 6.14 9.45 -10.15
CA ASP A 147 6.23 9.35 -11.62
C ASP A 147 4.90 8.92 -12.25
N LEU A 148 4.09 8.14 -11.53
CA LEU A 148 2.73 7.72 -11.95
C LEU A 148 1.63 8.73 -11.58
N GLY A 149 1.94 9.81 -10.87
CA GLY A 149 0.97 10.80 -10.39
C GLY A 149 0.04 10.29 -9.27
N ILE A 150 0.41 9.20 -8.59
CA ILE A 150 -0.33 8.65 -7.45
C ILE A 150 -0.05 9.45 -6.18
N LEU A 151 1.16 10.01 -6.07
CA LEU A 151 1.65 10.73 -4.90
C LEU A 151 2.25 12.07 -5.34
N THR A 152 2.08 13.12 -4.55
CA THR A 152 2.72 14.42 -4.79
C THR A 152 3.99 14.53 -3.95
N LYS A 153 5.03 15.18 -4.48
CA LYS A 153 6.26 15.44 -3.70
C LYS A 153 5.92 16.24 -2.44
N GLY A 154 6.45 15.80 -1.29
CA GLY A 154 6.20 16.41 0.02
C GLY A 154 4.97 15.88 0.76
N ASP A 155 4.08 15.10 0.12
CA ASP A 155 2.94 14.48 0.81
C ASP A 155 3.41 13.58 1.96
N PRO A 156 2.70 13.52 3.11
CA PRO A 156 3.02 12.55 4.16
C PRO A 156 2.80 11.12 3.67
N VAL A 157 3.78 10.24 3.89
CA VAL A 157 3.73 8.82 3.55
C VAL A 157 3.90 8.00 4.83
N VAL A 158 2.91 7.15 5.11
CA VAL A 158 3.02 6.16 6.18
C VAL A 158 3.72 4.92 5.62
N THR A 159 4.94 4.66 6.07
CA THR A 159 5.70 3.48 5.65
C THR A 159 5.52 2.33 6.64
N VAL A 160 5.32 1.12 6.12
CA VAL A 160 5.11 -0.10 6.92
C VAL A 160 6.09 -1.18 6.50
N GLN A 161 6.85 -1.68 7.46
CA GLN A 161 7.95 -2.62 7.23
C GLN A 161 8.19 -3.57 8.41
N GLY A 162 9.04 -4.57 8.18
CA GLY A 162 9.55 -5.44 9.24
C GLY A 162 10.97 -5.05 9.64
N TRP A 163 11.27 -5.20 10.93
CA TRP A 163 12.59 -4.93 11.50
C TRP A 163 13.70 -5.87 10.99
N ARG A 164 13.34 -7.04 10.45
CA ARG A 164 14.27 -7.99 9.84
C ARG A 164 13.68 -8.69 8.63
N GLY A 165 14.56 -9.29 7.83
CA GLY A 165 14.18 -10.14 6.70
C GLY A 165 13.45 -11.41 7.12
N GLY A 166 12.54 -11.85 6.25
CA GLY A 166 11.69 -13.02 6.49
C GLY A 166 10.20 -12.70 6.32
N MET A 167 9.35 -13.70 6.48
CA MET A 167 7.90 -13.52 6.47
C MET A 167 7.37 -13.32 7.89
N GLY A 168 6.33 -12.49 8.04
CA GLY A 168 5.63 -12.33 9.33
C GLY A 168 6.33 -11.43 10.36
N HIS A 169 7.28 -10.60 9.93
CA HIS A 169 8.04 -9.72 10.82
C HIS A 169 7.64 -8.25 10.76
N THR A 170 6.52 -7.92 10.09
CA THR A 170 6.01 -6.56 10.04
C THR A 170 5.62 -6.08 11.44
N ASN A 171 6.29 -5.03 11.89
CA ASN A 171 6.09 -4.44 13.22
C ASN A 171 6.51 -2.96 13.31
N THR A 172 6.95 -2.35 12.21
CA THR A 172 7.54 -1.01 12.20
C THR A 172 6.71 -0.10 11.31
N LEU A 173 6.40 1.09 11.82
CA LEU A 173 5.77 2.18 11.12
C LEU A 173 6.67 3.42 11.21
N ARG A 174 6.82 4.17 10.11
CA ARG A 174 7.42 5.51 10.10
C ARG A 174 6.56 6.42 9.25
N ILE A 175 6.49 7.70 9.60
CA ILE A 175 5.88 8.74 8.78
C ILE A 175 7.02 9.57 8.20
N VAL A 176 7.06 9.70 6.88
CA VAL A 176 8.11 10.43 6.14
C VAL A 176 7.45 11.29 5.06
N PRO A 177 8.05 12.42 4.65
CA PRO A 177 7.59 13.12 3.45
C PRO A 177 7.87 12.29 2.19
N ALA A 178 7.11 12.54 1.13
CA ALA A 178 7.31 11.98 -0.20
C ALA A 178 8.54 12.60 -0.91
N GLU A 179 9.72 12.38 -0.32
CA GLU A 179 11.01 12.85 -0.80
C GLU A 179 11.89 11.63 -1.11
N PRO A 180 11.95 11.18 -2.38
CA PRO A 180 12.60 9.93 -2.72
C PRO A 180 14.13 9.97 -2.60
N GLU A 181 14.73 11.12 -2.38
CA GLU A 181 16.18 11.27 -2.23
C GLU A 181 16.67 10.72 -0.87
N ASP A 182 16.03 11.17 0.22
CA ASP A 182 16.48 10.95 1.61
C ASP A 182 15.34 10.56 2.58
N LEU A 183 14.08 10.52 2.13
CA LEU A 183 12.89 10.33 2.96
C LEU A 183 12.69 11.44 4.02
N GLY A 184 13.22 12.64 3.78
CA GLY A 184 13.21 13.76 4.72
C GLY A 184 13.99 13.48 6.01
N LEU A 185 14.97 12.56 5.95
CA LEU A 185 15.78 12.16 7.10
C LEU A 185 17.12 12.90 7.18
N ASP A 186 17.55 13.57 6.11
CA ASP A 186 18.74 14.42 6.15
C ASP A 186 18.40 15.75 6.82
N LEU A 187 18.90 15.92 8.05
CA LEU A 187 18.69 17.11 8.89
C LEU A 187 19.56 18.33 8.47
N GLU A 188 20.28 18.24 7.36
CA GLU A 188 21.20 19.27 6.87
C GLU A 188 20.63 20.12 5.72
N ALA A 189 19.34 19.97 5.38
CA ALA A 189 18.62 20.77 4.38
C ALA A 189 17.89 21.98 4.97
#